data_AF-A0A6A3IDU2-F1
#
_entry.id   AF-A0A6A3IDU2-F1
#
_cell.length_a   1.000
_cell.length_b   1.000
_cell.length_c   1.000
_cell.angle_alpha   90.00
_cell.angle_beta   90.00
_cell.angle_gamma   90.00
#
_symmetry.space_group_name_H-M   'P 1'
#
loop_
_entity.id
_entity.type
_entity.pdbx_description
1 polymer ?
#
loop_
_entity_poly.entity_id
_entity_poly.type
_entity_poly.pdbx_seq_one_letter_code
_entity_poly.pdbx_strand_id
1 'polypeptide(L)'
;PTDDEWALTRRAALYKLERRTFIPLQEIIYQLLGAGTGPGRGQRQEEEERFERLRALVAAQPQSFLEIQPSHQSPSEWKSAIALFDSMDNYSLPSEKAAVLVEVARCIYETHGREHGADAVGGSGASPQKQPTPMAAADFLPIFIFVLARCHLRSVIVTRHLVSETMITALMIGETGYYATMLEAAIGYIAAFDGAAKAVGRSSGSGSTATSSF
;
A
#
# COMPACT_ATOMS: atom_id res chain seq x y z
N PRO A 1 -30.32 20.74 12.81
CA PRO A 1 -29.44 19.69 12.24
C PRO A 1 -28.44 19.23 13.29
N THR A 2 -28.19 17.92 13.36
CA THR A 2 -27.16 17.36 14.25
C THR A 2 -25.76 17.61 13.67
N ASP A 3 -24.71 17.50 14.49
CA ASP A 3 -23.33 17.64 14.01
C ASP A 3 -23.00 16.60 12.92
N ASP A 4 -23.59 15.41 13.02
CA ASP A 4 -23.46 14.34 12.02
C ASP A 4 -24.09 14.71 10.67
N GLU A 5 -25.27 15.34 10.68
CA GLU A 5 -25.94 15.82 9.46
C GLU A 5 -25.10 16.90 8.75
N TRP A 6 -24.48 17.79 9.51
CA TRP A 6 -23.57 18.80 8.97
C TRP A 6 -22.29 18.20 8.41
N ALA A 7 -21.70 17.21 9.09
CA ALA A 7 -20.52 16.50 8.60
C ALA A 7 -20.80 15.77 7.27
N LEU A 8 -21.95 15.10 7.17
CA LEU A 8 -22.39 14.43 5.94
C LEU A 8 -22.62 15.44 4.81
N THR A 9 -23.33 16.53 5.10
CA THR A 9 -23.61 17.59 4.13
C THR A 9 -22.31 18.22 3.62
N ARG A 10 -21.37 18.50 4.52
CA ARG A 10 -20.03 19.01 4.18
C ARG A 10 -19.29 18.04 3.27
N ARG A 11 -19.23 16.75 3.61
CA ARG A 11 -18.56 15.73 2.77
C ARG A 11 -19.17 15.66 1.37
N ALA A 12 -20.49 15.66 1.27
CA ALA A 12 -21.19 15.66 -0.02
C ALA A 12 -20.92 16.93 -0.85
N ALA A 13 -20.89 18.10 -0.20
CA ALA A 13 -20.57 19.37 -0.86
C ALA A 13 -19.13 19.39 -1.38
N LEU A 14 -18.16 18.94 -0.59
CA LEU A 14 -16.75 18.87 -0.98
C LEU A 14 -16.53 17.88 -2.14
N TYR A 15 -17.18 16.72 -2.11
CA TYR A 15 -17.14 15.77 -3.22
C TYR A 15 -17.70 16.39 -4.51
N LYS A 16 -18.84 17.09 -4.44
CA LYS A 16 -19.40 17.81 -5.59
C LYS A 16 -18.48 18.92 -6.10
N LEU A 17 -17.81 19.64 -5.19
CA LEU A 17 -16.84 20.67 -5.54
C LEU A 17 -15.66 20.06 -6.28
N GLU A 18 -15.02 19.03 -5.72
CA GLU A 18 -13.91 18.31 -6.35
C GLU A 18 -14.32 17.80 -7.73
N ARG A 19 -15.48 17.16 -7.86
CA ARG A 19 -15.95 16.69 -9.17
C ARG A 19 -16.11 17.80 -10.20
N ARG A 20 -16.60 18.98 -9.79
CA ARG A 20 -16.83 20.13 -10.68
C ARG A 20 -15.54 20.84 -11.07
N THR A 21 -14.50 20.79 -10.26
CA THR A 21 -13.21 21.46 -10.51
C THR A 21 -12.17 20.53 -11.11
N PHE A 22 -12.11 19.28 -10.64
CA PHE A 22 -11.10 18.30 -11.01
C PHE A 22 -11.33 17.72 -12.39
N ILE A 23 -12.54 17.23 -12.70
CA ILE A 23 -12.82 16.57 -13.99
C ILE A 23 -12.47 17.45 -15.20
N PRO A 24 -12.85 18.74 -15.25
CA PRO A 24 -12.46 19.60 -16.38
C PRO A 24 -10.95 19.85 -16.49
N LEU A 25 -10.20 19.69 -15.40
CA LEU A 25 -8.76 19.93 -15.34
C LEU A 25 -7.94 18.63 -15.35
N GLN A 26 -8.59 17.48 -15.38
CA GLN A 26 -7.96 16.18 -15.14
C GLN A 26 -6.79 15.93 -16.08
N GLU A 27 -6.99 16.10 -17.40
CA GLU A 27 -5.91 15.88 -18.37
C GLU A 27 -4.71 16.79 -18.10
N ILE A 28 -4.95 18.06 -17.79
CA ILE A 28 -3.88 19.04 -17.47
C ILE A 28 -3.17 18.63 -16.19
N ILE A 29 -3.89 18.26 -15.14
CA ILE A 29 -3.31 17.81 -13.87
C ILE A 29 -2.45 16.57 -14.07
N TYR A 30 -2.96 15.55 -14.77
CA TYR A 30 -2.21 14.33 -15.07
C TYR A 30 -0.98 14.61 -15.94
N GLN A 31 -1.08 15.54 -16.89
CA GLN A 31 0.09 16.02 -17.62
C GLN A 31 1.08 16.68 -16.68
N LEU A 32 0.70 17.66 -15.86
CA LEU A 32 1.62 18.34 -14.93
C LEU A 32 2.28 17.38 -13.92
N LEU A 33 1.55 16.36 -13.49
CA LEU A 33 2.05 15.34 -12.55
C LEU A 33 2.93 14.29 -13.24
N GLY A 34 2.52 13.75 -14.39
CA GLY A 34 3.24 12.69 -15.10
C GLY A 34 4.28 13.21 -16.10
N ALA A 35 3.89 14.15 -16.96
CA ALA A 35 4.79 14.86 -17.85
C ALA A 35 5.30 16.12 -17.14
N GLY A 36 6.49 16.08 -16.55
CA GLY A 36 7.14 17.31 -16.08
C GLY A 36 7.10 18.37 -17.19
N THR A 37 6.21 19.36 -17.09
CA THR A 37 6.09 20.44 -18.07
C THR A 37 7.24 21.40 -17.82
N GLY A 38 8.41 21.05 -18.35
CA GLY A 38 9.63 21.81 -18.14
C GLY A 38 10.88 21.05 -18.62
N PRO A 39 12.06 21.69 -18.52
CA PRO A 39 13.34 21.11 -18.94
C PRO A 39 13.74 19.81 -18.20
N GLY A 40 13.03 19.43 -17.12
CA GLY A 40 13.25 18.20 -16.36
C GLY A 40 12.38 17.00 -16.78
N ARG A 41 11.69 17.05 -17.94
CA ARG A 41 10.81 15.97 -18.41
C ARG A 41 11.51 14.61 -18.50
N GLY A 42 12.74 14.58 -19.05
CA GLY A 42 13.53 13.36 -19.18
C GLY A 42 13.86 12.74 -17.82
N GLN A 43 14.27 13.57 -16.86
CA GLN A 43 14.63 13.14 -15.52
C GLN A 43 13.44 12.50 -14.77
N ARG A 44 12.24 13.07 -14.86
CA ARG A 44 11.05 12.49 -14.20
C ARG A 44 10.63 11.16 -14.83
N GLN A 45 10.70 11.05 -16.15
CA GLN A 45 10.40 9.79 -16.84
C GLN A 45 11.43 8.71 -16.46
N GLU A 46 12.71 9.04 -16.42
CA GLU A 46 13.77 8.13 -15.99
C GLU A 46 13.58 7.68 -14.52
N GLU A 47 13.13 8.57 -13.64
CA GLU A 47 12.80 8.26 -12.25
C GLU A 47 11.61 7.30 -12.14
N GLU A 48 10.56 7.52 -12.93
CA GLU A 48 9.38 6.65 -12.98
C GLU A 48 9.74 5.26 -13.53
N GLU A 49 10.48 5.20 -14.63
CA GLU A 49 10.97 3.94 -15.18
C GLU A 49 11.92 3.22 -14.21
N ARG A 50 12.76 3.96 -13.48
CA ARG A 50 13.60 3.40 -12.42
C ARG A 50 12.74 2.82 -11.30
N PHE A 51 11.73 3.55 -10.85
CA PHE A 51 10.82 3.08 -9.82
C PHE A 51 10.10 1.80 -10.24
N GLU A 52 9.56 1.73 -11.46
CA GLU A 52 8.87 0.54 -11.96
C GLU A 52 9.82 -0.67 -12.07
N ARG A 53 11.09 -0.46 -12.46
CA ARG A 53 12.11 -1.53 -12.41
C ARG A 53 12.34 -2.04 -10.97
N LEU A 54 12.48 -1.13 -10.00
CA LEU A 54 12.69 -1.50 -8.60
C LEU A 54 11.45 -2.19 -8.01
N ARG A 55 10.27 -1.69 -8.32
CA ARG A 55 8.97 -2.27 -7.96
C ARG A 55 8.86 -3.71 -8.46
N ALA A 56 9.24 -3.98 -9.71
CA ALA A 56 9.26 -5.34 -10.26
C ALA A 56 10.24 -6.26 -9.51
N LEU A 57 11.41 -5.75 -9.11
CA LEU A 57 12.36 -6.52 -8.30
C LEU A 57 11.79 -6.85 -6.92
N VAL A 58 11.12 -5.90 -6.26
CA VAL A 58 10.42 -6.11 -4.98
C VAL A 58 9.26 -7.10 -5.15
N ALA A 59 8.50 -7.01 -6.24
CA ALA A 59 7.39 -7.91 -6.58
C ALA A 59 7.85 -9.36 -6.83
N ALA A 60 9.11 -9.57 -7.21
CA ALA A 60 9.68 -10.91 -7.35
C ALA A 60 10.08 -11.55 -6.01
N GLN A 61 10.14 -10.78 -4.92
CA GLN A 61 10.60 -11.27 -3.61
C GLN A 61 9.48 -11.96 -2.83
N PRO A 62 9.76 -13.04 -2.08
CA PRO A 62 8.75 -13.68 -1.24
C PRO A 62 8.29 -12.78 -0.08
N GLN A 63 7.14 -13.08 0.53
CA GLN A 63 6.61 -12.32 1.68
C GLN A 63 7.64 -12.17 2.81
N SER A 64 8.39 -13.23 3.11
CA SER A 64 9.42 -13.26 4.14
C SER A 64 10.61 -12.31 3.88
N PHE A 65 10.85 -11.91 2.63
CA PHE A 65 11.91 -10.95 2.29
C PHE A 65 11.58 -9.54 2.76
N LEU A 66 10.29 -9.18 2.75
CA LEU A 66 9.78 -7.93 3.27
C LEU A 66 9.59 -7.96 4.78
N GLU A 67 10.09 -8.99 5.46
CA GLU A 67 9.98 -9.16 6.93
C GLU A 67 8.54 -9.35 7.41
N ILE A 68 7.65 -9.82 6.51
CA ILE A 68 6.33 -10.30 6.91
C ILE A 68 6.52 -11.58 7.72
N GLN A 69 6.21 -11.51 9.01
CA GLN A 69 6.37 -12.63 9.94
C GLN A 69 5.58 -13.86 9.46
N PRO A 70 6.05 -15.09 9.71
CA PRO A 70 5.35 -16.30 9.28
C PRO A 70 3.88 -16.35 9.73
N SER A 71 3.57 -15.83 10.92
CA SER A 71 2.20 -15.71 11.46
C SER A 71 1.32 -14.64 10.79
N HIS A 72 1.85 -13.92 9.81
CA HIS A 72 1.16 -12.90 9.03
C HIS A 72 1.32 -13.16 7.53
N GLN A 73 1.92 -14.26 7.09
CA GLN A 73 2.06 -14.56 5.66
C GLN A 73 0.75 -15.11 5.09
N SER A 74 0.25 -14.45 4.04
CA SER A 74 -0.99 -14.85 3.41
C SER A 74 -0.79 -15.99 2.42
N PRO A 75 -1.46 -17.15 2.58
CA PRO A 75 -1.45 -18.20 1.57
C PRO A 75 -2.14 -17.79 0.27
N SER A 76 -3.06 -16.81 0.30
CA SER A 76 -3.67 -16.26 -0.91
C SER A 76 -2.80 -15.23 -1.62
N GLU A 77 -1.62 -14.92 -1.09
CA GLU A 77 -0.70 -13.89 -1.59
C GLU A 77 -1.38 -12.50 -1.70
N TRP A 78 -2.35 -12.23 -0.82
CA TRP A 78 -3.07 -10.96 -0.77
C TRP A 78 -3.79 -10.58 -2.08
N LYS A 79 -4.14 -11.56 -2.92
CA LYS A 79 -4.75 -11.34 -4.26
C LYS A 79 -5.97 -10.41 -4.24
N SER A 80 -6.81 -10.48 -3.21
CA SER A 80 -8.00 -9.62 -3.10
C SER A 80 -7.63 -8.14 -2.93
N ALA A 81 -6.60 -7.83 -2.13
CA ALA A 81 -6.12 -6.48 -1.92
C ALA A 81 -5.42 -5.93 -3.17
N ILE A 82 -4.68 -6.79 -3.89
CA ILE A 82 -4.07 -6.46 -5.19
C ILE A 82 -5.15 -6.09 -6.20
N ALA A 83 -6.21 -6.91 -6.33
CA ALA A 83 -7.31 -6.66 -7.24
C ALA A 83 -8.07 -5.36 -6.94
N LEU A 84 -8.23 -5.00 -5.67
CA LEU A 84 -8.81 -3.70 -5.29
C LEU A 84 -7.92 -2.54 -5.74
N PHE A 85 -6.60 -2.64 -5.55
CA PHE A 85 -5.68 -1.64 -6.08
C PHE A 85 -5.79 -1.48 -7.60
N ASP A 86 -5.87 -2.60 -8.33
CA ASP A 86 -6.00 -2.58 -9.79
C ASP A 86 -7.26 -1.84 -10.26
N SER A 87 -8.31 -1.86 -9.44
CA SER A 87 -9.55 -1.13 -9.73
C SER A 87 -9.44 0.39 -9.57
N MET A 88 -8.40 0.90 -8.90
CA MET A 88 -8.24 2.32 -8.57
C MET A 88 -8.19 3.21 -9.82
N ASP A 89 -7.69 2.70 -10.94
CA ASP A 89 -7.62 3.43 -12.22
C ASP A 89 -8.98 3.63 -12.89
N ASN A 90 -10.02 2.95 -12.43
CA ASN A 90 -11.40 3.19 -12.88
C ASN A 90 -12.01 4.47 -12.27
N TYR A 91 -11.38 5.01 -11.22
CA TYR A 91 -11.82 6.23 -10.56
C TYR A 91 -11.06 7.44 -11.08
N SER A 92 -11.79 8.55 -11.24
CA SER A 92 -11.21 9.80 -11.76
C SER A 92 -10.84 10.77 -10.65
N LEU A 93 -11.64 10.83 -9.57
CA LEU A 93 -11.44 11.82 -8.53
C LEU A 93 -10.35 11.39 -7.52
N PRO A 94 -9.53 12.33 -7.02
CA PRO A 94 -8.56 12.05 -5.96
C PRO A 94 -9.20 11.42 -4.73
N SER A 95 -10.37 11.93 -4.29
CA SER A 95 -11.07 11.36 -3.14
C SER A 95 -11.60 9.95 -3.34
N GLU A 96 -11.95 9.57 -4.57
CA GLU A 96 -12.37 8.21 -4.90
C GLU A 96 -11.17 7.25 -4.88
N LYS A 97 -10.03 7.65 -5.44
CA LYS A 97 -8.79 6.87 -5.35
C LYS A 97 -8.33 6.71 -3.90
N ALA A 98 -8.43 7.77 -3.10
CA ALA A 98 -8.13 7.72 -1.68
C ALA A 98 -9.09 6.79 -0.91
N ALA A 99 -10.37 6.70 -1.32
CA ALA A 99 -11.30 5.72 -0.76
C ALA A 99 -10.89 4.29 -1.10
N VAL A 100 -10.48 4.01 -2.34
CA VAL A 100 -9.94 2.69 -2.72
C VAL A 100 -8.70 2.33 -1.89
N LEU A 101 -7.82 3.29 -1.61
CA LEU A 101 -6.66 3.09 -0.76
C LEU A 101 -7.04 2.64 0.67
N VAL A 102 -8.08 3.25 1.25
CA VAL A 102 -8.66 2.83 2.54
C VAL A 102 -9.28 1.43 2.44
N GLU A 103 -9.99 1.14 1.36
CA GLU A 103 -10.60 -0.18 1.12
C GLU A 103 -9.55 -1.29 0.98
N VAL A 104 -8.43 -1.03 0.30
CA VAL A 104 -7.30 -1.96 0.23
C VAL A 104 -6.79 -2.28 1.62
N ALA A 105 -6.58 -1.26 2.47
CA ALA A 105 -6.10 -1.46 3.82
C ALA A 105 -7.07 -2.33 4.64
N ARG A 106 -8.38 -2.04 4.57
CA ARG A 106 -9.42 -2.86 5.20
C ARG A 106 -9.39 -4.30 4.69
N CYS A 107 -9.27 -4.49 3.38
CA CYS A 107 -9.17 -5.81 2.77
C CYS A 107 -7.94 -6.60 3.27
N ILE A 108 -6.82 -5.93 3.55
CA ILE A 108 -5.65 -6.57 4.17
C ILE A 108 -6.00 -7.06 5.59
N TYR A 109 -6.59 -6.21 6.43
CA TYR A 109 -7.01 -6.60 7.78
C TYR A 109 -8.04 -7.74 7.77
N GLU A 110 -9.03 -7.68 6.88
CA GLU A 110 -10.06 -8.71 6.74
C GLU A 110 -9.48 -10.03 6.22
N THR A 111 -8.58 -9.97 5.24
CA THR A 111 -7.90 -11.16 4.71
C THR A 111 -7.02 -11.81 5.77
N HIS A 112 -6.27 -11.02 6.53
CA HIS A 112 -5.49 -11.50 7.65
C HIS A 112 -6.37 -12.18 8.71
N GLY A 113 -7.44 -11.52 9.14
CA GLY A 113 -8.38 -12.05 10.12
C GLY A 113 -9.04 -13.35 9.66
N ARG A 114 -9.39 -13.49 8.37
CA ARG A 114 -9.95 -14.72 7.80
C ARG A 114 -8.94 -15.86 7.76
N GLU A 115 -7.71 -15.57 7.34
CA GLU A 115 -6.66 -16.59 7.14
C GLU A 115 -6.00 -17.04 8.45
N HIS A 116 -5.99 -16.18 9.48
CA HIS A 116 -5.22 -16.40 10.71
C HIS A 116 -6.09 -16.39 11.97
N GLY A 117 -7.36 -15.98 11.86
CA GLY A 117 -8.32 -15.98 12.98
C GLY A 117 -9.03 -17.32 13.18
N ALA A 118 -8.93 -18.27 12.23
CA ALA A 118 -9.65 -19.54 12.25
C ALA A 118 -8.95 -20.67 13.04
N ASP A 119 -7.68 -20.52 13.43
CA ASP A 119 -6.93 -21.52 14.21
C ASP A 119 -7.39 -21.65 15.68
N ALA A 120 -8.51 -21.03 16.07
CA ALA A 120 -9.09 -21.12 17.42
C ALA A 120 -10.36 -21.98 17.54
N VAL A 121 -10.89 -22.57 16.45
CA VAL A 121 -12.20 -23.28 16.49
C VAL A 121 -12.12 -24.76 16.05
N GLY A 122 -10.91 -25.31 15.86
CA GLY A 122 -10.71 -26.71 15.44
C GLY A 122 -10.54 -27.75 16.54
N GLY A 123 -10.71 -27.40 17.82
CA GLY A 123 -10.47 -28.30 18.96
C GLY A 123 -11.64 -28.34 19.92
N SER A 124 -12.28 -29.49 20.05
CA SER A 124 -13.19 -29.84 21.13
C SER A 124 -12.62 -29.48 22.51
N GLY A 125 -13.17 -28.47 23.17
CA GLY A 125 -12.81 -28.10 24.53
C GLY A 125 -12.96 -26.60 24.77
N ALA A 126 -13.97 -26.24 25.56
CA ALA A 126 -14.24 -24.87 25.99
C ALA A 126 -12.98 -24.17 26.52
N SER A 127 -12.45 -23.22 25.75
CA SER A 127 -11.51 -22.21 26.22
C SER A 127 -11.94 -20.85 25.65
N PRO A 128 -11.83 -19.76 26.41
CA PRO A 128 -12.41 -18.49 26.02
C PRO A 128 -11.62 -17.90 24.84
N GLN A 129 -12.33 -17.70 23.73
CA GLN A 129 -12.02 -16.82 22.59
C GLN A 129 -10.63 -16.16 22.65
N LYS A 130 -9.63 -16.79 22.02
CA LYS A 130 -8.41 -16.08 21.64
C LYS A 130 -8.82 -15.12 20.52
N GLN A 131 -9.06 -13.86 20.86
CA GLN A 131 -9.34 -12.83 19.86
C GLN A 131 -8.22 -12.81 18.82
N PRO A 132 -8.54 -12.66 17.52
CA PRO A 132 -7.51 -12.51 16.50
C PRO A 132 -6.59 -11.37 16.90
N THR A 133 -5.28 -11.65 17.02
CA THR A 133 -4.30 -10.61 17.36
C THR A 133 -4.40 -9.52 16.30
N PRO A 134 -4.80 -8.29 16.66
CA PRO A 134 -4.92 -7.22 15.67
C PRO A 134 -3.54 -6.93 15.11
N MET A 135 -3.42 -6.92 13.78
CA MET A 135 -2.20 -6.58 13.07
C MET A 135 -1.80 -5.14 13.43
N ALA A 136 -0.60 -4.96 14.00
CA ALA A 136 -0.12 -3.64 14.35
C ALA A 136 0.34 -2.87 13.10
N ALA A 137 0.52 -1.56 13.21
CA ALA A 137 1.01 -0.72 12.11
C ALA A 137 2.39 -1.20 11.57
N ALA A 138 3.24 -1.72 12.45
CA ALA A 138 4.56 -2.27 12.08
C ALA A 138 4.45 -3.54 11.22
N ASP A 139 3.42 -4.35 11.44
CA ASP A 139 3.15 -5.56 10.63
C ASP A 139 2.44 -5.21 9.32
N PHE A 140 1.62 -4.15 9.32
CA PHE A 140 0.85 -3.70 8.16
C PHE A 140 1.72 -3.21 7.01
N LEU A 141 2.69 -2.31 7.27
CA LEU A 141 3.46 -1.65 6.21
C LEU A 141 4.21 -2.65 5.29
N PRO A 142 4.92 -3.68 5.81
CA PRO A 142 5.48 -4.76 4.99
C PRO A 142 4.48 -5.45 4.05
N ILE A 143 3.28 -5.76 4.54
CA ILE A 143 2.21 -6.38 3.76
C ILE A 143 1.70 -5.41 2.70
N PHE A 144 1.52 -4.16 3.06
CA PHE A 144 1.08 -3.12 2.14
C PHE A 144 2.11 -2.86 1.03
N ILE A 145 3.42 -2.89 1.32
CA ILE A 145 4.49 -2.86 0.31
C ILE A 145 4.40 -4.08 -0.62
N PHE A 146 4.19 -5.28 -0.06
CA PHE A 146 4.05 -6.51 -0.84
C PHE A 146 2.90 -6.43 -1.85
N VAL A 147 1.75 -5.93 -1.40
CA VAL A 147 0.55 -5.71 -2.21
C VAL A 147 0.80 -4.62 -3.24
N LEU A 148 1.31 -3.46 -2.82
CA LEU A 148 1.58 -2.33 -3.72
C LEU A 148 2.54 -2.75 -4.83
N ALA A 149 3.62 -3.47 -4.52
CA ALA A 149 4.59 -3.89 -5.53
C ALA A 149 3.99 -4.79 -6.62
N ARG A 150 2.90 -5.50 -6.31
CA ARG A 150 2.27 -6.50 -7.20
C ARG A 150 1.02 -6.03 -7.91
N CYS A 151 0.50 -4.85 -7.60
CA CYS A 151 -0.66 -4.32 -8.32
C CYS A 151 -0.31 -3.88 -9.75
N HIS A 152 -1.31 -3.47 -10.50
CA HIS A 152 -1.25 -3.07 -11.89
C HIS A 152 -1.84 -1.67 -12.08
N LEU A 153 -1.45 -0.75 -11.20
CA LEU A 153 -1.70 0.67 -11.39
C LEU A 153 -0.88 1.19 -12.56
N ARG A 154 -1.48 2.06 -13.37
CA ARG A 154 -0.81 2.70 -14.52
C ARG A 154 0.42 3.50 -14.11
N SER A 155 0.33 4.20 -12.99
CA SER A 155 1.45 4.92 -12.38
C SER A 155 1.19 5.11 -10.90
N VAL A 156 2.00 4.46 -10.08
CA VAL A 156 1.92 4.58 -8.62
C VAL A 156 2.39 5.94 -8.14
N ILE A 157 3.43 6.49 -8.77
CA ILE A 157 3.97 7.81 -8.45
C ILE A 157 2.93 8.89 -8.74
N VAL A 158 2.32 8.88 -9.93
CA VAL A 158 1.28 9.86 -10.27
C VAL A 158 0.07 9.70 -9.35
N THR A 159 -0.35 8.47 -9.05
CA THR A 159 -1.46 8.20 -8.12
C THR A 159 -1.19 8.78 -6.73
N ARG A 160 0.04 8.59 -6.21
CA ARG A 160 0.48 9.21 -4.94
C ARG A 160 0.35 10.73 -4.99
N HIS A 161 0.90 11.38 -6.02
CA HIS A 161 0.84 12.84 -6.12
C HIS A 161 -0.59 13.35 -6.31
N LEU A 162 -1.42 12.60 -7.02
CA LEU A 162 -2.83 12.95 -7.18
C LEU A 162 -3.52 13.01 -5.82
N VAL A 163 -3.36 11.95 -5.01
CA VAL A 163 -4.00 11.86 -3.69
C VAL A 163 -3.40 12.86 -2.71
N SER A 164 -2.07 13.01 -2.67
CA SER A 164 -1.39 13.84 -1.67
C SER A 164 -1.44 15.33 -1.97
N GLU A 165 -1.36 15.73 -3.25
CA GLU A 165 -1.18 17.14 -3.65
C GLU A 165 -2.48 17.79 -4.16
N THR A 166 -3.42 17.00 -4.68
CA THR A 166 -4.60 17.56 -5.38
C THR A 166 -5.92 17.31 -4.65
N MET A 167 -5.96 16.38 -3.69
CA MET A 167 -7.16 16.15 -2.91
C MET A 167 -7.43 17.34 -1.97
N ILE A 168 -8.71 17.67 -1.80
CA ILE A 168 -9.11 18.70 -0.83
C ILE A 168 -8.69 18.24 0.57
N THR A 169 -7.82 19.00 1.23
CA THR A 169 -7.22 18.67 2.54
C THR A 169 -8.25 18.31 3.62
N ALA A 170 -9.43 18.93 3.57
CA ALA A 170 -10.55 18.63 4.46
C ALA A 170 -11.06 17.16 4.37
N LEU A 171 -10.75 16.46 3.28
CA LEU A 171 -11.05 15.03 3.05
C LEU A 171 -9.87 14.12 3.40
N MET A 172 -8.67 14.66 3.65
CA MET A 172 -7.44 13.93 4.03
C MET A 172 -7.34 13.63 5.55
N ILE A 173 -8.43 13.73 6.31
CA ILE A 173 -8.38 13.58 7.77
C ILE A 173 -8.70 12.13 8.15
N GLY A 174 -8.13 11.65 9.26
CA GLY A 174 -8.41 10.33 9.82
C GLY A 174 -7.73 9.20 9.04
N GLU A 175 -8.47 8.13 8.77
CA GLU A 175 -7.94 6.93 8.10
C GLU A 175 -7.38 7.23 6.69
N THR A 176 -8.01 8.13 5.95
CA THR A 176 -7.56 8.51 4.60
C THR A 176 -6.16 9.11 4.63
N GLY A 177 -5.90 10.05 5.54
CA GLY A 177 -4.58 10.67 5.68
C GLY A 177 -3.51 9.70 6.19
N TYR A 178 -3.90 8.80 7.08
CA TYR A 178 -3.02 7.74 7.56
C TYR A 178 -2.58 6.80 6.44
N TYR A 179 -3.52 6.26 5.65
CA TYR A 179 -3.15 5.35 4.56
C TYR A 179 -2.48 6.06 3.39
N ALA A 180 -2.78 7.34 3.14
CA ALA A 180 -1.98 8.15 2.22
C ALA A 180 -0.51 8.23 2.68
N THR A 181 -0.26 8.39 3.97
CA THR A 181 1.11 8.37 4.53
C THR A 181 1.76 6.98 4.41
N MET A 182 0.98 5.90 4.53
CA MET A 182 1.50 4.54 4.27
C MET A 182 1.84 4.31 2.79
N LEU A 183 1.08 4.90 1.87
CA LEU A 183 1.40 4.92 0.44
C LEU A 183 2.74 5.61 0.18
N GLU A 184 2.97 6.78 0.78
CA GLU A 184 4.26 7.49 0.73
C GLU A 184 5.42 6.63 1.22
N ALA A 185 5.26 6.01 2.39
CA ALA A 185 6.28 5.17 3.00
C ALA A 185 6.60 3.94 2.14
N ALA A 186 5.58 3.30 1.57
CA ALA A 186 5.75 2.14 0.71
C ALA A 186 6.45 2.49 -0.61
N ILE A 187 6.12 3.63 -1.22
CA ILE A 187 6.81 4.15 -2.41
C ILE A 187 8.26 4.47 -2.06
N GLY A 188 8.51 5.13 -0.92
CA GLY A 188 9.86 5.43 -0.44
C GLY A 188 10.72 4.17 -0.26
N TYR A 189 10.14 3.11 0.30
CA TYR A 189 10.81 1.82 0.43
C TYR A 189 11.21 1.24 -0.94
N ILE A 190 10.28 1.20 -1.89
CA ILE A 190 10.53 0.67 -3.24
C ILE A 190 11.58 1.53 -3.97
N ALA A 191 11.50 2.86 -3.87
CA ALA A 191 12.43 3.78 -4.51
C ALA A 191 13.87 3.70 -3.97
N ALA A 192 14.01 3.30 -2.70
CA ALA A 192 15.28 3.05 -2.02
C ALA A 192 15.75 1.58 -2.11
N PHE A 193 15.01 0.72 -2.81
CA PHE A 193 15.34 -0.69 -2.90
C PHE A 193 16.67 -0.91 -3.63
N ASP A 194 17.67 -1.38 -2.90
CA ASP A 194 18.92 -1.87 -3.46
C ASP A 194 18.93 -3.40 -3.37
N GLY A 195 18.64 -4.05 -4.50
CA GLY A 195 18.54 -5.51 -4.60
C GLY A 195 19.81 -6.26 -4.19
N ALA A 196 20.97 -5.60 -4.15
CA ALA A 196 22.24 -6.20 -3.75
C ALA A 196 22.41 -6.28 -2.22
N ALA A 197 21.84 -5.36 -1.44
CA ALA A 197 22.16 -5.20 -0.02
C ALA A 197 21.53 -6.28 0.90
N LYS A 198 20.32 -6.78 0.58
CA LYS A 198 19.65 -7.82 1.40
C LYS A 198 20.01 -9.27 1.03
N ALA A 199 20.58 -9.52 -0.15
CA ALA A 199 20.95 -10.88 -0.57
C ALA A 199 22.25 -11.37 0.10
N VAL A 200 23.18 -10.46 0.38
CA VAL A 200 24.51 -10.77 0.96
C VAL A 200 24.45 -11.13 2.45
N GLY A 201 23.40 -10.69 3.17
CA GLY A 201 23.23 -10.97 4.61
C GLY A 201 22.92 -12.43 4.97
N ARG A 202 22.68 -13.32 4.00
CA ARG A 202 22.28 -14.72 4.24
C ARG A 202 23.29 -15.78 3.80
N SER A 203 24.40 -15.43 3.14
CA SER A 203 25.42 -16.41 2.71
C SER A 203 26.58 -16.61 3.71
N SER A 204 26.68 -15.81 4.77
CA SER A 204 27.71 -15.98 5.81
C SER A 204 27.13 -16.70 7.03
N GLY A 205 26.96 -18.01 6.92
CA GLY A 205 26.39 -18.81 8.01
C GLY A 205 26.46 -20.31 7.78
N SER A 206 27.61 -20.86 7.38
CA SER A 206 27.89 -22.29 7.58
C SER A 206 29.38 -22.58 7.45
N GLY A 207 29.98 -23.09 8.54
CA GLY A 207 31.39 -23.45 8.58
C GLY A 207 31.92 -23.76 9.98
N SER A 208 31.16 -24.49 10.79
CA SER A 208 31.73 -25.16 11.97
C SER A 208 32.50 -26.39 11.51
N THR A 209 33.82 -26.39 11.70
CA THR A 209 34.58 -27.64 11.89
C THR A 209 35.33 -27.53 13.20
N ALA A 210 34.76 -28.18 14.22
CA ALA A 210 35.44 -28.49 15.47
C ALA A 210 36.51 -29.55 15.19
N THR A 211 37.78 -29.24 15.46
CA THR A 211 38.86 -30.23 15.48
C THR A 211 38.94 -30.83 16.88
N SER A 212 38.60 -32.12 16.97
CA SER A 212 38.88 -32.99 18.12
C SER A 212 40.38 -33.29 18.18
N SER A 213 40.98 -33.23 19.36
CA SER A 213 42.31 -33.81 19.61
C SER A 213 42.32 -34.49 20.98
N PHE A 214 42.50 -35.80 20.96
CA PHE A 214 43.26 -36.59 21.93
C PHE A 214 44.47 -37.14 21.17
#